data_AF-A0AAD7FFD6-F1
#
_entry.id   AF-A0AAD7FFD6-F1
#
_cell.length_a   1.000
_cell.length_b   1.000
_cell.length_c   1.000
_cell.angle_alpha   90.00
_cell.angle_beta   90.00
_cell.angle_gamma   90.00
#
_symmetry.space_group_name_H-M   'P 1'
#
loop_
_entity.id
_entity.type
_entity.pdbx_description
1 polymer ?
#
loop_
_entity_poly.entity_id
_entity_poly.type
_entity_poly.pdbx_seq_one_letter_code
_entity_poly.pdbx_strand_id
1 'polypeptide(L)'
;SLGRCIPCLKPISKEVDTRLSATAKIMMPSGQAIVHPLACSGKKQTITTELKDGMLDFFQQIGQTPDAYLKRKLPVWHTKWKDVIRIFQTHWGRTTGKNTNPASLGFSAARIGRSAPANMKKVEFYTGTQLLYLVLDAKLLDIWRLAFKTDDIFVYFEELERTGKLPDKETLLPMARKLYRAYGTARGRDHAMHDTGMASEWAQTVPAGTPWVPQEIEDSSLDLKKRKGTKKALGSAAQKTRKAKQKPVPKPCLGDFVLAQGINFIRDGINSRKLMIFVARGDIGRLCECLKYILFTFGGSTHTNYLNYVLEGYDSRTGMQPRS
;
A
#
# COMPACT_ATOMS: atom_id res chain seq x y z
N SER A 1 -6.06 23.54 -4.18
CA SER A 1 -7.52 23.60 -3.96
C SER A 1 -8.21 23.05 -5.19
N LEU A 2 -9.20 22.17 -5.01
CA LEU A 2 -9.92 21.51 -6.11
C LEU A 2 -10.54 22.52 -7.10
N GLY A 3 -10.88 23.72 -6.64
CA GLY A 3 -11.37 24.82 -7.49
C GLY A 3 -10.37 25.38 -8.52
N ARG A 4 -9.08 25.00 -8.48
CA ARG A 4 -8.13 25.33 -9.55
C ARG A 4 -8.13 24.34 -10.69
N CYS A 5 -8.54 23.10 -10.45
CA CYS A 5 -8.47 22.03 -11.44
C CYS A 5 -9.80 21.81 -12.17
N ILE A 6 -10.92 22.23 -11.57
CA ILE A 6 -12.26 21.97 -12.10
C ILE A 6 -13.05 23.29 -12.13
N PRO A 7 -13.14 23.96 -13.31
CA PRO A 7 -13.72 25.31 -13.43
C PRO A 7 -15.17 25.42 -12.96
N CYS A 8 -15.98 24.37 -13.10
CA CYS A 8 -17.37 24.33 -12.64
C CYS A 8 -17.51 24.26 -11.11
N LEU A 9 -16.46 23.88 -10.37
CA LEU A 9 -16.46 23.83 -8.90
C LEU A 9 -15.89 25.11 -8.27
N LYS A 10 -15.46 26.08 -9.07
CA LYS A 10 -14.89 27.35 -8.60
C LYS A 10 -15.80 28.10 -7.61
N PRO A 11 -17.13 28.18 -7.82
CA PRO A 11 -18.05 28.85 -6.89
C PRO A 11 -18.12 28.19 -5.51
N ILE A 12 -18.00 26.86 -5.44
CA ILE A 12 -18.12 26.07 -4.21
C ILE A 12 -16.78 25.57 -3.66
N SER A 13 -15.66 25.95 -4.30
CA SER A 13 -14.33 25.41 -4.00
C SER A 13 -13.88 25.62 -2.56
N LYS A 14 -14.28 26.74 -1.94
CA LYS A 14 -13.99 27.05 -0.54
C LYS A 14 -14.77 26.14 0.41
N GLU A 15 -16.00 25.81 0.06
CA GLU A 15 -16.86 24.89 0.83
C GLU A 15 -16.41 23.43 0.64
N VAL A 16 -16.02 23.04 -0.57
CA VAL A 16 -15.47 21.71 -0.87
C VAL A 16 -14.15 21.48 -0.15
N ASP A 17 -13.22 22.44 -0.18
CA ASP A 17 -11.96 22.32 0.57
C ASP A 17 -12.21 22.34 2.10
N THR A 18 -13.21 23.09 2.58
CA THR A 18 -13.63 23.08 3.99
C THR A 18 -14.25 21.73 4.38
N ARG A 19 -15.12 21.16 3.54
CA ARG A 19 -15.74 19.85 3.76
C ARG A 19 -14.74 18.71 3.62
N LEU A 20 -13.76 18.78 2.73
CA LEU A 20 -12.69 17.78 2.58
C LEU A 20 -11.68 17.81 3.74
N SER A 21 -11.35 19.02 4.22
CA SER A 21 -10.52 19.16 5.42
C SER A 21 -11.27 18.73 6.70
N ALA A 22 -12.60 18.83 6.73
CA ALA A 22 -13.45 18.35 7.83
C ALA A 22 -13.81 16.84 7.73
N THR A 23 -13.98 16.27 6.53
CA THR A 23 -14.32 14.84 6.30
C THR A 23 -13.17 13.88 6.55
N ALA A 24 -11.92 14.38 6.67
CA ALA A 24 -10.84 13.59 7.23
C ALA A 24 -11.10 13.15 8.70
N LYS A 25 -12.17 13.64 9.35
CA LYS A 25 -12.62 13.24 10.69
C LYS A 25 -14.15 13.27 10.87
N ILE A 26 -14.91 12.50 10.08
CA ILE A 26 -16.34 12.26 10.36
C ILE A 26 -16.56 10.79 10.70
N MET A 27 -17.07 10.52 11.91
CA MET A 27 -17.65 9.23 12.28
C MET A 27 -19.02 9.09 11.62
N MET A 28 -19.32 7.90 11.08
CA MET A 28 -20.62 7.61 10.49
C MET A 28 -21.72 7.64 11.58
N PRO A 29 -22.91 8.22 11.31
CA PRO A 29 -24.03 8.17 12.25
C PRO A 29 -24.55 6.73 12.39
N SER A 30 -24.98 6.34 13.59
CA SER A 30 -25.51 5.01 13.92
C SER A 30 -27.00 4.84 13.58
N GLY A 31 -27.47 5.45 12.50
CA GLY A 31 -28.85 5.28 12.00
C GLY A 31 -28.91 4.22 10.90
N GLN A 32 -29.95 3.39 10.89
CA GLN A 32 -30.26 2.53 9.74
C GLN A 32 -30.46 3.40 8.50
N ALA A 33 -29.53 3.31 7.55
CA ALA A 33 -29.67 3.95 6.25
C ALA A 33 -30.52 3.07 5.34
N ILE A 34 -31.48 3.69 4.64
CA ILE A 34 -32.21 3.05 3.54
C ILE A 34 -31.18 2.75 2.45
N VAL A 35 -30.96 1.46 2.18
CA VAL A 35 -30.05 1.00 1.13
C VAL A 35 -30.69 1.32 -0.21
N HIS A 36 -30.16 2.30 -0.92
CA HIS A 36 -30.44 2.45 -2.34
C HIS A 36 -29.74 1.31 -3.09
N PRO A 37 -30.42 0.58 -4.00
CA PRO A 37 -29.76 -0.44 -4.78
C PRO A 37 -28.70 0.25 -5.64
N LEU A 38 -27.42 0.03 -5.31
CA LEU A 38 -26.37 0.18 -6.30
C LEU A 38 -26.78 -0.75 -7.44
N ALA A 39 -27.12 -0.17 -8.59
CA ALA A 39 -27.63 -0.90 -9.73
C ALA A 39 -26.63 -1.99 -10.11
N CYS A 40 -26.92 -3.23 -9.70
CA CYS A 40 -26.32 -4.39 -10.32
C CYS A 40 -26.82 -4.38 -11.77
N SER A 41 -25.99 -3.90 -12.68
CA SER A 41 -26.24 -3.98 -14.11
C SER A 41 -26.54 -5.45 -14.48
N GLY A 42 -27.71 -5.69 -15.07
CA GLY A 42 -28.10 -7.00 -15.61
C GLY A 42 -27.35 -7.39 -16.89
N LYS A 43 -26.22 -6.73 -17.21
CA LYS A 43 -25.47 -6.94 -18.45
C LYS A 43 -24.25 -7.85 -18.25
N LYS A 44 -23.84 -8.47 -19.35
CA LYS A 44 -22.78 -9.50 -19.43
C LYS A 44 -21.44 -8.91 -18.95
N GLN A 45 -20.99 -9.29 -17.76
CA GLN A 45 -19.75 -8.83 -17.10
C GLN A 45 -18.45 -9.07 -17.92
N THR A 46 -18.52 -9.86 -19.00
CA THR A 46 -17.42 -10.07 -19.94
C THR A 46 -17.19 -8.90 -20.90
N ILE A 47 -18.14 -7.95 -20.99
CA ILE A 47 -18.01 -6.76 -21.83
C ILE A 47 -17.65 -5.59 -20.90
N THR A 48 -16.37 -5.21 -20.90
CA THR A 48 -15.78 -4.19 -20.01
C THR A 48 -16.20 -2.74 -20.32
N THR A 49 -17.27 -2.52 -21.09
CA THR A 49 -17.70 -1.17 -21.49
C THR A 49 -18.12 -0.34 -20.28
N GLU A 50 -18.82 -0.92 -19.30
CA GLU A 50 -19.24 -0.17 -18.11
C GLU A 50 -18.09 0.23 -17.20
N LEU A 51 -17.06 -0.62 -17.08
CA LEU A 51 -15.84 -0.26 -16.36
C LEU A 51 -15.07 0.83 -17.12
N LYS A 52 -15.04 0.78 -18.46
CA LYS A 52 -14.46 1.84 -19.28
C LYS A 52 -15.21 3.15 -19.07
N ASP A 53 -16.53 3.16 -19.13
CA ASP A 53 -17.34 4.37 -18.98
C ASP A 53 -17.21 4.94 -17.56
N GLY A 54 -17.25 4.09 -16.53
CA GLY A 54 -17.03 4.52 -15.14
C GLY A 54 -15.61 5.03 -14.90
N MET A 55 -14.60 4.44 -15.56
CA MET A 55 -13.24 4.94 -15.54
C MET A 55 -13.12 6.28 -16.27
N LEU A 56 -13.70 6.42 -17.46
CA LEU A 56 -13.72 7.66 -18.23
C LEU A 56 -14.45 8.79 -17.49
N ASP A 57 -15.59 8.51 -16.86
CA ASP A 57 -16.33 9.45 -16.01
C ASP A 57 -15.48 9.88 -14.80
N PHE A 58 -14.91 8.93 -14.06
CA PHE A 58 -13.99 9.23 -12.95
C PHE A 58 -12.79 10.08 -13.42
N PHE A 59 -12.27 9.83 -14.62
CA PHE A 59 -11.13 10.57 -15.18
C PHE A 59 -11.51 11.98 -15.64
N GLN A 60 -12.67 12.13 -16.27
CA GLN A 60 -13.25 13.42 -16.59
C GLN A 60 -13.45 14.25 -15.32
N GLN A 61 -13.90 13.63 -14.23
CA GLN A 61 -14.07 14.28 -12.93
C GLN A 61 -12.76 14.76 -12.31
N ILE A 62 -11.62 14.08 -12.55
CA ILE A 62 -10.29 14.54 -12.09
C ILE A 62 -9.56 15.41 -13.12
N GLY A 63 -10.26 15.85 -14.18
CA GLY A 63 -9.74 16.78 -15.20
C GLY A 63 -8.90 16.14 -16.30
N GLN A 64 -8.98 14.82 -16.50
CA GLN A 64 -8.34 14.12 -17.60
C GLN A 64 -9.34 13.99 -18.76
N THR A 65 -9.06 14.59 -19.91
CA THR A 65 -9.92 14.54 -21.11
C THR A 65 -9.31 13.65 -22.20
N PRO A 66 -10.14 13.11 -23.12
CA PRO A 66 -9.69 12.40 -24.32
C PRO A 66 -8.55 13.07 -25.08
N ASP A 67 -8.63 14.39 -25.23
CA ASP A 67 -7.66 15.19 -25.99
C ASP A 67 -6.35 15.43 -25.23
N ALA A 68 -6.35 15.24 -23.91
CA ALA A 68 -5.15 15.34 -23.07
C ALA A 68 -4.33 14.03 -23.02
N TYR A 69 -4.85 12.93 -23.62
CA TYR A 69 -4.14 11.66 -23.69
C TYR A 69 -3.00 11.72 -24.71
N LEU A 70 -1.77 11.91 -24.21
CA LEU A 70 -0.56 11.83 -25.02
C LEU A 70 -0.27 10.36 -25.35
N LYS A 71 -0.65 9.84 -26.54
CA LYS A 71 -0.28 8.49 -27.05
C LYS A 71 1.21 8.17 -26.81
N ARG A 72 1.57 7.67 -25.64
CA ARG A 72 2.93 7.30 -25.25
C ARG A 72 2.86 5.84 -24.87
N LYS A 73 3.31 4.98 -25.79
CA LYS A 73 3.48 3.54 -25.55
C LYS A 73 4.56 3.35 -24.49
N LEU A 74 4.21 3.45 -23.22
CA LEU A 74 5.13 3.21 -22.13
C LEU A 74 5.44 1.71 -22.09
N PRO A 75 6.72 1.30 -22.19
CA PRO A 75 7.06 -0.11 -22.10
C PRO A 75 6.66 -0.67 -20.73
N VAL A 76 6.11 -1.89 -20.71
CA VAL A 76 5.66 -2.57 -19.48
C VAL A 76 6.79 -2.62 -18.44
N TRP A 77 8.04 -2.81 -18.87
CA TRP A 77 9.19 -2.82 -17.96
C TRP A 77 9.33 -1.53 -17.13
N HIS A 78 8.99 -0.37 -17.71
CA HIS A 78 9.08 0.91 -17.03
C HIS A 78 7.95 1.09 -16.01
N THR A 79 6.75 0.58 -16.32
CA THR A 79 5.63 0.49 -15.37
C THR A 79 6.01 -0.36 -14.17
N LYS A 80 6.62 -1.53 -14.41
CA LYS A 80 7.12 -2.42 -13.34
C LYS A 80 8.10 -1.69 -12.43
N TRP A 81 9.06 -0.98 -13.03
CA TRP A 81 10.06 -0.25 -12.25
C TRP A 81 9.44 0.88 -11.41
N LYS A 82 8.48 1.63 -11.96
CA LYS A 82 7.79 2.64 -11.16
C LYS A 82 6.90 2.09 -10.07
N ASP A 83 6.29 0.91 -10.26
CA ASP A 83 5.57 0.26 -9.18
C ASP A 83 6.52 -0.09 -8.02
N VAL A 84 7.72 -0.60 -8.31
CA VAL A 84 8.75 -0.84 -7.28
C VAL A 84 9.13 0.46 -6.55
N ILE A 85 9.40 1.54 -7.29
CA ILE A 85 9.71 2.85 -6.68
C ILE A 85 8.55 3.34 -5.79
N ARG A 86 7.30 3.20 -6.25
CA ARG A 86 6.11 3.54 -5.47
C ARG A 86 6.03 2.73 -4.18
N ILE A 87 6.26 1.42 -4.24
CA ILE A 87 6.27 0.54 -3.06
C ILE A 87 7.32 1.00 -2.05
N PHE A 88 8.52 1.34 -2.51
CA PHE A 88 9.55 1.88 -1.62
C PHE A 88 9.10 3.19 -0.98
N GLN A 89 8.58 4.15 -1.75
CA GLN A 89 8.10 5.41 -1.19
C GLN A 89 6.99 5.24 -0.15
N THR A 90 6.07 4.31 -0.40
CA THR A 90 4.93 4.05 0.50
C THR A 90 5.36 3.31 1.76
N HIS A 91 6.24 2.31 1.64
CA HIS A 91 6.48 1.33 2.71
C HIS A 91 7.85 1.44 3.37
N TRP A 92 8.76 2.29 2.88
CA TRP A 92 10.09 2.42 3.49
C TRP A 92 10.02 2.85 4.96
N GLY A 93 9.06 3.69 5.32
CA GLY A 93 8.99 4.35 6.62
C GLY A 93 9.82 5.62 6.66
N ARG A 94 10.23 6.06 7.85
CA ARG A 94 11.04 7.28 8.01
C ARG A 94 12.43 7.06 7.43
N THR A 95 12.87 8.00 6.59
CA THR A 95 14.23 8.02 6.02
C THR A 95 15.23 8.71 6.94
N THR A 96 14.75 9.58 7.82
CA THR A 96 15.57 10.30 8.81
C THR A 96 15.33 9.73 10.20
N GLY A 97 16.43 9.49 10.92
CA GLY A 97 16.41 8.88 12.25
C GLY A 97 16.17 7.37 12.22
N LYS A 98 16.03 6.79 13.42
CA LYS A 98 15.81 5.36 13.60
C LYS A 98 14.38 5.02 13.14
N ASN A 99 14.26 4.12 12.18
CA ASN A 99 12.97 3.57 11.80
C ASN A 99 12.55 2.54 12.85
N THR A 100 11.51 2.84 13.62
CA THR A 100 11.02 2.00 14.72
C THR A 100 9.82 1.15 14.35
N ASN A 101 9.25 1.33 13.16
CA ASN A 101 8.04 0.61 12.74
C ASN A 101 8.42 -0.76 12.12
N PRO A 102 8.12 -1.89 12.80
CA PRO A 102 8.50 -3.21 12.31
C PRO A 102 7.75 -3.64 11.03
N ALA A 103 6.63 -2.99 10.72
CA ALA A 103 5.91 -3.24 9.48
C ALA A 103 6.57 -2.62 8.25
N SER A 104 7.48 -1.65 8.44
CA SER A 104 8.11 -0.93 7.33
C SER A 104 9.20 -1.76 6.64
N LEU A 105 9.33 -1.52 5.34
CA LEU A 105 10.39 -2.09 4.50
C LEU A 105 11.78 -1.63 4.99
N GLY A 106 11.93 -0.36 5.39
CA GLY A 106 13.20 0.18 5.88
C GLY A 106 13.65 -0.43 7.20
N PHE A 107 12.72 -0.76 8.11
CA PHE A 107 13.06 -1.51 9.34
C PHE A 107 13.61 -2.90 9.00
N SER A 108 12.94 -3.61 8.10
CA SER A 108 13.36 -4.95 7.67
C SER A 108 14.70 -4.89 6.96
N ALA A 109 14.92 -3.91 6.08
CA ALA A 109 16.17 -3.67 5.39
C ALA A 109 17.34 -3.44 6.37
N ALA A 110 17.15 -2.61 7.39
CA ALA A 110 18.16 -2.36 8.41
C ALA A 110 18.54 -3.64 9.18
N ARG A 111 17.55 -4.50 9.51
CA ARG A 111 17.78 -5.77 10.21
C ARG A 111 18.61 -6.77 9.41
N ILE A 112 18.55 -6.72 8.08
CA ILE A 112 19.35 -7.57 7.19
C ILE A 112 20.63 -6.87 6.68
N GLY A 113 21.04 -5.76 7.30
CA GLY A 113 22.26 -5.03 6.94
C GLY A 113 22.21 -4.28 5.61
N ARG A 114 21.01 -3.97 5.09
CA ARG A 114 20.83 -3.21 3.84
C ARG A 114 20.61 -1.72 4.13
N SER A 115 21.45 -0.88 3.55
CA SER A 115 21.32 0.58 3.66
C SER A 115 20.12 1.11 2.88
N ALA A 116 19.63 2.28 3.29
CA ALA A 116 18.59 2.97 2.54
C ALA A 116 19.07 3.41 1.15
N PRO A 117 18.21 3.32 0.12
CA PRO A 117 18.49 3.97 -1.15
C PRO A 117 18.81 5.45 -0.97
N ALA A 118 19.87 5.92 -1.63
CA ALA A 118 20.25 7.34 -1.62
C ALA A 118 19.12 8.24 -2.12
N ASN A 119 18.26 7.72 -3.02
CA ASN A 119 17.10 8.43 -3.52
C ASN A 119 15.90 7.49 -3.71
N MET A 120 14.87 7.67 -2.88
CA MET A 120 13.61 6.91 -2.95
C MET A 120 12.82 7.12 -4.25
N LYS A 121 13.16 8.12 -5.07
CA LYS A 121 12.55 8.35 -6.39
C LYS A 121 13.31 7.64 -7.52
N LYS A 122 14.49 7.09 -7.22
CA LYS A 122 15.41 6.45 -8.18
C LYS A 122 15.98 5.16 -7.59
N VAL A 123 15.12 4.35 -6.97
CA VAL A 123 15.51 3.01 -6.52
C VAL A 123 15.93 2.20 -7.74
N GLU A 124 17.12 1.62 -7.71
CA GLU A 124 17.60 0.74 -8.78
C GLU A 124 16.73 -0.52 -8.81
N PHE A 125 16.39 -0.99 -10.02
CA PHE A 125 15.34 -1.98 -10.21
C PHE A 125 15.70 -3.35 -9.63
N TYR A 126 16.89 -3.87 -9.90
CA TYR A 126 17.27 -5.23 -9.51
C TYR A 126 17.50 -5.35 -8.01
N THR A 127 18.28 -4.45 -7.43
CA THR A 127 18.49 -4.38 -5.98
C THR A 127 17.20 -4.06 -5.23
N GLY A 128 16.35 -3.18 -5.79
CA GLY A 128 15.05 -2.85 -5.22
C GLY A 128 14.08 -4.03 -5.21
N THR A 129 13.98 -4.77 -6.32
CA THR A 129 13.13 -5.96 -6.40
C THR A 129 13.65 -7.11 -5.55
N GLN A 130 14.97 -7.33 -5.51
CA GLN A 130 15.57 -8.32 -4.62
C GLN A 130 15.21 -8.07 -3.16
N LEU A 131 15.41 -6.83 -2.68
CA LEU A 131 15.08 -6.46 -1.29
C LEU A 131 13.58 -6.58 -1.01
N LEU A 132 12.73 -6.05 -1.91
CA LEU A 132 11.28 -6.12 -1.78
C LEU A 132 10.80 -7.57 -1.66
N TYR A 133 11.30 -8.45 -2.52
CA TYR A 133 10.88 -9.85 -2.57
C TYR A 133 11.44 -10.66 -1.41
N LEU A 134 12.67 -10.41 -0.98
CA LEU A 134 13.21 -11.03 0.23
C LEU A 134 12.38 -10.70 1.47
N VAL A 135 12.03 -9.42 1.66
CA VAL A 135 11.20 -9.00 2.81
C VAL A 135 9.77 -9.53 2.69
N LEU A 136 9.21 -9.61 1.46
CA LEU A 136 7.93 -10.26 1.23
C LEU A 136 7.97 -11.73 1.62
N ASP A 137 8.99 -12.48 1.20
CA ASP A 137 9.13 -13.91 1.51
C ASP A 137 9.25 -14.14 3.01
N ALA A 138 10.10 -13.37 3.69
CA ALA A 138 10.24 -13.45 5.15
C ALA A 138 8.89 -13.22 5.87
N LYS A 139 8.10 -12.23 5.45
CA LYS A 139 6.78 -11.97 6.05
C LYS A 139 5.76 -13.06 5.73
N LEU A 140 5.77 -13.61 4.51
CA LEU A 140 4.89 -14.71 4.15
C LEU A 140 5.24 -15.97 4.94
N LEU A 141 6.52 -16.28 5.11
CA LEU A 141 6.98 -17.39 5.94
C LEU A 141 6.59 -17.20 7.41
N ASP A 142 6.71 -15.99 7.96
CA ASP A 142 6.28 -15.70 9.33
C ASP A 142 4.75 -15.87 9.51
N ILE A 143 3.94 -15.50 8.51
CA ILE A 143 2.50 -15.77 8.52
C ILE A 143 2.20 -17.26 8.57
N TRP A 144 2.92 -18.08 7.79
CA TRP A 144 2.77 -19.52 7.85
C TRP A 144 3.25 -20.11 9.17
N ARG A 145 4.36 -19.61 9.71
CA ARG A 145 4.89 -19.97 11.02
C ARG A 145 3.83 -19.76 12.10
N LEU A 146 3.17 -18.60 12.10
CA LEU A 146 2.06 -18.28 13.00
C LEU A 146 0.84 -19.20 12.78
N ALA A 147 0.51 -19.53 11.54
CA ALA A 147 -0.61 -20.41 11.21
C ALA A 147 -0.40 -21.85 11.73
N PHE A 148 0.83 -22.37 11.61
CA PHE A 148 1.22 -23.68 12.13
C PHE A 148 1.59 -23.68 13.61
N LYS A 149 1.67 -22.50 14.24
CA LYS A 149 2.05 -22.32 15.66
C LYS A 149 3.40 -22.96 15.99
N THR A 150 4.38 -22.76 15.10
CA THR A 150 5.77 -23.24 15.27
C THR A 150 6.73 -22.06 15.44
N ASP A 151 7.92 -22.30 15.96
CA ASP A 151 8.99 -21.30 16.04
C ASP A 151 9.89 -21.32 14.81
N ASP A 152 10.17 -22.52 14.28
CA ASP A 152 10.89 -22.70 13.02
C ASP A 152 10.03 -23.51 12.05
N ILE A 153 9.69 -22.89 10.92
CA ILE A 153 8.85 -23.51 9.90
C ILE A 153 9.61 -24.59 9.13
N PHE A 154 10.93 -24.46 8.97
CA PHE A 154 11.74 -25.43 8.23
C PHE A 154 11.87 -26.72 9.04
N VAL A 155 12.25 -26.60 10.32
CA VAL A 155 12.32 -27.75 11.24
C VAL A 155 10.96 -28.45 11.37
N TYR A 156 9.86 -27.67 11.40
CA TYR A 156 8.52 -28.22 11.43
C TYR A 156 8.19 -29.11 10.21
N PHE A 157 8.51 -28.63 8.99
CA PHE A 157 8.24 -29.42 7.79
C PHE A 157 9.21 -30.58 7.59
N GLU A 158 10.46 -30.47 8.03
CA GLU A 158 11.42 -31.60 8.06
C GLU A 158 10.91 -32.74 8.94
N GLU A 159 10.36 -32.43 10.12
CA GLU A 159 9.78 -33.44 11.01
C GLU A 159 8.51 -34.07 10.45
N LEU A 160 7.67 -33.29 9.76
CA LEU A 160 6.49 -33.82 9.07
C LEU A 160 6.88 -34.75 7.90
N GLU A 161 7.95 -34.43 7.17
CA GLU A 161 8.49 -35.30 6.13
C GLU A 161 9.01 -36.60 6.73
N ARG A 162 9.83 -36.51 7.78
CA ARG A 162 10.40 -37.67 8.49
C ARG A 162 9.30 -38.60 9.04
N THR A 163 8.17 -38.05 9.46
CA THR A 163 7.05 -38.82 10.02
C THR A 163 6.01 -39.24 8.98
N GLY A 164 6.18 -38.89 7.70
CA GLY A 164 5.24 -39.19 6.63
C GLY A 164 3.89 -38.45 6.77
N LYS A 165 3.88 -37.29 7.44
CA LYS A 165 2.70 -36.48 7.74
C LYS A 165 2.68 -35.14 7.00
N LEU A 166 3.40 -35.03 5.88
CA LEU A 166 3.37 -33.82 5.07
C LEU A 166 1.94 -33.52 4.61
N PRO A 167 1.44 -32.29 4.81
CA PRO A 167 0.13 -31.91 4.34
C PRO A 167 0.14 -31.88 2.82
N ASP A 168 -0.90 -32.45 2.23
CA ASP A 168 -1.09 -32.42 0.80
C ASP A 168 -1.56 -31.04 0.33
N LYS A 169 -1.63 -30.91 -1.00
CA LYS A 169 -2.10 -29.68 -1.64
C LYS A 169 -3.53 -29.32 -1.24
N GLU A 170 -4.41 -30.31 -1.09
CA GLU A 170 -5.82 -30.10 -0.75
C GLU A 170 -6.00 -29.58 0.67
N THR A 171 -5.06 -29.87 1.57
CA THR A 171 -4.98 -29.29 2.91
C THR A 171 -4.38 -27.89 2.90
N LEU A 172 -3.29 -27.68 2.16
CA LEU A 172 -2.57 -26.39 2.14
C LEU A 172 -3.31 -25.29 1.40
N LEU A 173 -4.04 -25.61 0.32
CA LEU A 173 -4.67 -24.59 -0.53
C LEU A 173 -5.82 -23.82 0.18
N PRO A 174 -6.75 -24.45 0.91
CA PRO A 174 -7.72 -23.75 1.74
C PRO A 174 -7.05 -22.84 2.78
N MET A 175 -5.98 -23.31 3.43
CA MET A 175 -5.23 -22.52 4.40
C MET A 175 -4.59 -21.29 3.76
N ALA A 176 -3.92 -21.47 2.62
CA ALA A 176 -3.34 -20.38 1.83
C ALA A 176 -4.39 -19.33 1.44
N ARG A 177 -5.61 -19.76 1.06
CA ARG A 177 -6.73 -18.84 0.75
C ARG A 177 -7.16 -18.05 1.98
N LYS A 178 -7.27 -18.69 3.15
CA LYS A 178 -7.61 -18.03 4.41
C LYS A 178 -6.55 -17.00 4.81
N LEU A 179 -5.27 -17.39 4.75
CA LEU A 179 -4.14 -16.49 5.03
C LEU A 179 -4.05 -15.33 4.03
N TYR A 180 -4.26 -15.60 2.73
CA TYR A 180 -4.29 -14.54 1.72
C TYR A 180 -5.42 -13.54 1.97
N ARG A 181 -6.62 -14.01 2.33
CA ARG A 181 -7.73 -13.10 2.69
C ARG A 181 -7.37 -12.23 3.89
N ALA A 182 -6.74 -12.81 4.90
CA ALA A 182 -6.37 -12.11 6.13
C ALA A 182 -5.21 -11.11 5.94
N TYR A 183 -4.16 -11.48 5.21
CA TYR A 183 -2.90 -10.71 5.14
C TYR A 183 -2.58 -10.09 3.77
N GLY A 184 -3.30 -10.47 2.72
CA GLY A 184 -3.00 -10.10 1.33
C GLY A 184 -4.08 -9.25 0.66
N THR A 185 -5.09 -8.75 1.39
CA THR A 185 -6.22 -8.00 0.81
C THR A 185 -6.46 -6.65 1.48
N ALA A 186 -7.16 -5.75 0.78
CA ALA A 186 -7.64 -4.49 1.36
C ALA A 186 -8.57 -4.73 2.55
N ARG A 187 -9.45 -5.74 2.45
CA ARG A 187 -10.36 -6.12 3.53
C ARG A 187 -9.60 -6.55 4.78
N GLY A 188 -8.55 -7.37 4.63
CA GLY A 188 -7.69 -7.75 5.75
C GLY A 188 -7.04 -6.55 6.46
N ARG A 189 -6.61 -5.54 5.68
CA ARG A 189 -6.11 -4.27 6.24
C ARG A 189 -7.19 -3.55 7.03
N ASP A 190 -8.40 -3.47 6.48
CA ASP A 190 -9.50 -2.76 7.13
C ASP A 190 -9.94 -3.46 8.43
N HIS A 191 -9.91 -4.79 8.47
CA HIS A 191 -10.10 -5.52 9.73
C HIS A 191 -9.01 -5.20 10.74
N ALA A 192 -7.72 -5.18 10.36
CA ALA A 192 -6.65 -4.79 11.28
C ALA A 192 -6.85 -3.37 11.86
N MET A 193 -7.48 -2.47 11.11
CA MET A 193 -7.73 -1.08 11.52
C MET A 193 -8.96 -0.91 12.44
N HIS A 194 -9.94 -1.81 12.36
CA HIS A 194 -11.27 -1.58 12.95
C HIS A 194 -11.81 -2.75 13.78
N ASP A 195 -11.31 -3.95 13.57
CA ASP A 195 -11.88 -5.22 14.04
C ASP A 195 -10.79 -6.10 14.66
N THR A 196 -10.11 -5.56 15.66
CA THR A 196 -9.10 -6.28 16.47
C THR A 196 -9.75 -7.10 17.59
N GLY A 197 -11.08 -7.09 17.71
CA GLY A 197 -11.83 -7.90 18.68
C GLY A 197 -11.99 -9.35 18.23
N MET A 198 -12.03 -10.29 19.18
CA MET A 198 -12.00 -11.75 18.92
C MET A 198 -13.26 -12.35 18.24
N ALA A 199 -14.23 -11.53 17.83
CA ALA A 199 -15.54 -12.02 17.38
C ALA A 199 -15.60 -12.39 15.89
N SER A 200 -14.62 -12.00 15.05
CA SER A 200 -14.66 -12.22 13.60
C SER A 200 -13.82 -13.43 13.14
N GLU A 201 -14.20 -14.03 12.01
CA GLU A 201 -13.41 -15.11 11.35
C GLU A 201 -11.97 -14.64 11.04
N TRP A 202 -11.81 -13.35 10.74
CA TRP A 202 -10.50 -12.73 10.53
C TRP A 202 -9.66 -12.75 11.82
N ALA A 203 -10.25 -12.38 12.96
CA ALA A 203 -9.57 -12.40 14.26
C ALA A 203 -9.16 -13.81 14.72
N GLN A 204 -9.85 -14.86 14.25
CA GLN A 204 -9.42 -16.24 14.47
C GLN A 204 -8.21 -16.65 13.61
N THR A 205 -7.97 -15.94 12.51
CA THR A 205 -6.85 -16.21 11.58
C THR A 205 -5.59 -15.46 11.98
N VAL A 206 -5.75 -14.28 12.55
CA VAL A 206 -4.66 -13.42 12.98
C VAL A 206 -4.54 -13.53 14.49
N PRO A 207 -3.52 -14.24 15.02
CA PRO A 207 -3.37 -14.40 16.46
C PRO A 207 -3.15 -13.03 17.13
N ALA A 208 -3.74 -12.86 18.32
CA ALA A 208 -3.47 -11.67 19.12
C ALA A 208 -1.99 -11.64 19.52
N GLY A 209 -1.31 -10.54 19.19
CA GLY A 209 0.06 -10.30 19.61
C GLY A 209 0.15 -9.88 21.07
N THR A 210 1.37 -9.87 21.61
CA THR A 210 1.67 -9.21 22.88
C THR A 210 1.65 -7.69 22.70
N PRO A 211 1.26 -6.91 23.73
CA PRO A 211 1.40 -5.46 23.69
C PRO A 211 2.81 -5.05 23.30
N TRP A 212 2.94 -4.13 22.34
CA TRP A 212 4.24 -3.64 21.92
C TRP A 212 4.88 -2.85 23.05
N VAL A 213 6.03 -3.33 23.54
CA VAL A 213 6.86 -2.59 24.48
C VAL A 213 7.85 -1.78 23.65
N PRO A 214 7.85 -0.43 23.74
CA PRO A 214 8.89 0.38 23.12
C PRO A 214 10.25 -0.09 23.65
N GLN A 215 11.12 -0.57 22.76
CA GLN A 215 12.50 -0.85 23.18
C GLN A 215 13.16 0.47 23.58
N GLU A 216 13.74 0.51 24.78
CA GLU A 216 14.60 1.62 25.20
C GLU A 216 15.73 1.73 24.16
N ILE A 217 15.82 2.91 23.56
CA ILE A 217 16.81 3.16 22.54
C ILE A 217 18.07 3.58 23.28
N GLU A 218 19.11 2.74 23.27
CA GLU A 218 20.45 3.23 23.59
C GLU A 218 20.85 4.30 22.58
N ASP A 219 21.09 5.51 23.07
CA ASP A 219 21.48 6.71 22.32
C ASP A 219 22.93 6.63 21.76
N SER A 220 23.40 5.45 21.38
CA SER A 220 24.78 5.22 20.93
C SER A 220 25.09 5.73 19.52
N SER A 221 24.16 6.43 18.85
CA SER A 221 24.35 6.95 17.47
C SER A 221 24.37 8.47 17.32
N LEU A 222 24.47 9.24 18.41
CA LEU A 222 24.58 10.70 18.34
C LEU A 222 26.01 11.23 18.09
N ASP A 223 27.04 10.38 17.97
CA ASP A 223 28.43 10.83 17.84
C ASP A 223 28.89 11.25 16.43
N LEU A 224 27.98 11.37 15.45
CA LEU A 224 28.32 11.89 14.11
C LEU A 224 28.31 13.43 14.00
N LYS A 225 28.18 14.17 15.12
CA LYS A 225 28.26 15.64 15.14
C LYS A 225 29.47 16.18 15.91
N LYS A 226 30.67 15.71 15.60
CA LYS A 226 31.92 16.44 15.89
C LYS A 226 32.85 16.46 14.67
N ARG A 227 32.49 17.27 13.67
CA ARG A 227 33.49 17.90 12.79
C ARG A 227 33.28 19.42 12.80
N LYS A 228 34.21 20.09 13.50
CA LYS A 228 34.56 21.53 13.49
C LYS A 228 34.64 22.03 12.03
N GLY A 229 34.38 23.25 11.60
CA GLY A 229 34.09 24.59 12.15
C GLY A 229 33.78 25.48 10.92
N THR A 230 33.05 26.60 10.99
CA THR A 230 33.59 27.95 11.23
C THR A 230 32.43 28.95 11.45
N LYS A 231 32.68 29.90 12.36
CA LYS A 231 31.94 31.12 12.79
C LYS A 231 31.31 31.91 11.62
N LYS A 232 30.21 32.69 11.69
CA LYS A 232 29.70 33.79 12.56
C LYS A 232 28.25 34.03 12.01
N ALA A 233 27.23 34.56 12.69
CA ALA A 233 27.13 35.81 13.45
C ALA A 233 25.86 35.82 14.32
N LEU A 234 25.92 36.63 15.38
CA LEU A 234 24.85 36.93 16.32
C LEU A 234 23.65 37.60 15.65
N GLY A 235 22.45 37.13 16.03
CA GLY A 235 21.19 37.85 15.89
C GLY A 235 20.27 37.42 17.03
N SER A 236 20.21 38.22 18.07
CA SER A 236 19.34 38.02 19.24
C SER A 236 17.88 38.24 18.85
N ALA A 237 17.11 37.15 18.70
CA ALA A 237 15.66 37.21 18.53
C ALA A 237 14.97 36.69 19.80
N ALA A 238 14.16 37.56 20.40
CA ALA A 238 13.42 37.36 21.62
C ALA A 238 12.61 36.04 21.63
N GLN A 239 12.88 35.22 22.64
CA GLN A 239 12.26 33.93 22.87
C GLN A 239 10.84 34.15 23.43
N LYS A 240 9.85 34.31 22.55
CA LYS A 240 8.43 34.26 22.93
C LYS A 240 8.09 32.84 23.40
N THR A 241 7.98 32.66 24.71
CA THR A 241 7.41 31.48 25.37
C THR A 241 5.94 31.33 24.97
N ARG A 242 5.69 30.64 23.86
CA ARG A 242 4.37 30.14 23.50
C ARG A 242 3.98 29.06 24.51
N LYS A 243 3.05 29.38 25.41
CA LYS A 243 2.35 28.39 26.25
C LYS A 243 1.81 27.29 25.34
N ALA A 244 2.36 26.09 25.47
CA ALA A 244 1.91 24.91 24.73
C ALA A 244 0.47 24.61 25.17
N LYS A 245 -0.51 24.89 24.30
CA LYS A 245 -1.86 24.36 24.46
C LYS A 245 -1.73 22.84 24.57
N GLN A 246 -2.08 22.28 25.72
CA GLN A 246 -2.23 20.83 25.91
C GLN A 246 -3.13 20.32 24.79
N LYS A 247 -2.55 19.55 23.87
CA LYS A 247 -3.34 18.89 22.83
C LYS A 247 -4.25 17.88 23.53
N PRO A 248 -5.54 17.81 23.15
CA PRO A 248 -6.45 16.82 23.71
C PRO A 248 -5.82 15.44 23.58
N VAL A 249 -5.85 14.67 24.66
CA VAL A 249 -5.35 13.29 24.70
C VAL A 249 -6.02 12.53 23.56
N PRO A 250 -5.27 12.04 22.56
CA PRO A 250 -5.84 11.33 21.44
C PRO A 250 -6.62 10.13 21.97
N LYS A 251 -7.89 10.00 21.55
CA LYS A 251 -8.69 8.81 21.82
C LYS A 251 -7.86 7.57 21.44
N PRO A 252 -7.74 6.54 22.30
CA PRO A 252 -7.01 5.33 21.98
C PRO A 252 -7.50 4.78 20.65
N CYS A 253 -6.58 4.61 19.71
CA CYS A 253 -6.92 4.01 18.44
C CYS A 253 -7.07 2.50 18.67
N LEU A 254 -8.23 1.94 18.38
CA LEU A 254 -8.54 0.53 18.66
C LEU A 254 -7.86 -0.44 17.66
N GLY A 255 -7.46 0.07 16.49
CA GLY A 255 -6.83 -0.73 15.43
C GLY A 255 -5.32 -0.89 15.57
N ASP A 256 -4.82 -1.98 15.01
CA ASP A 256 -3.39 -2.25 14.87
C ASP A 256 -2.87 -1.64 13.55
N PHE A 257 -2.37 -0.41 13.64
CA PHE A 257 -1.78 0.32 12.51
C PHE A 257 -0.50 -0.32 11.98
N VAL A 258 0.22 -1.07 12.82
CA VAL A 258 1.47 -1.73 12.44
C VAL A 258 1.11 -2.92 11.56
N LEU A 259 0.20 -3.79 12.03
CA LEU A 259 -0.32 -4.89 11.25
C LEU A 259 -0.97 -4.41 9.95
N ALA A 260 -1.82 -3.38 10.00
CA ALA A 260 -2.47 -2.84 8.81
C ALA A 260 -1.45 -2.35 7.76
N GLN A 261 -0.37 -1.69 8.18
CA GLN A 261 0.73 -1.32 7.28
C GLN A 261 1.43 -2.55 6.70
N GLY A 262 1.67 -3.58 7.52
CA GLY A 262 2.27 -4.84 7.09
C GLY A 262 1.43 -5.56 6.04
N ILE A 263 0.11 -5.65 6.26
CA ILE A 263 -0.85 -6.20 5.29
C ILE A 263 -0.84 -5.42 3.99
N ASN A 264 -0.79 -4.09 4.07
CA ASN A 264 -0.74 -3.24 2.89
C ASN A 264 0.57 -3.44 2.10
N PHE A 265 1.71 -3.61 2.77
CA PHE A 265 2.98 -3.98 2.14
C PHE A 265 2.91 -5.34 1.45
N ILE A 266 2.38 -6.37 2.13
CA ILE A 266 2.24 -7.72 1.57
C ILE A 266 1.36 -7.71 0.32
N ARG A 267 0.22 -7.02 0.37
CA ARG A 267 -0.68 -6.86 -0.77
C ARG A 267 0.02 -6.22 -1.97
N ASP A 268 0.75 -5.13 -1.76
CA ASP A 268 1.50 -4.46 -2.83
C ASP A 268 2.63 -5.34 -3.37
N GLY A 269 3.38 -6.01 -2.49
CA GLY A 269 4.47 -6.91 -2.86
C GLY A 269 3.98 -8.12 -3.68
N ILE A 270 2.89 -8.77 -3.28
CA ILE A 270 2.27 -9.88 -4.01
C ILE A 270 1.87 -9.44 -5.41
N ASN A 271 1.20 -8.28 -5.54
CA ASN A 271 0.77 -7.78 -6.85
C ASN A 271 1.96 -7.42 -7.74
N SER A 272 3.01 -6.82 -7.18
CA SER A 272 4.25 -6.54 -7.90
C SER A 272 4.93 -7.83 -8.38
N ARG A 273 4.99 -8.87 -7.55
CA ARG A 273 5.57 -10.17 -7.94
C ARG A 273 4.72 -10.89 -8.99
N LYS A 274 3.39 -10.89 -8.85
CA LYS A 274 2.47 -11.45 -9.87
C LYS A 274 2.69 -10.79 -11.22
N LEU A 275 2.82 -9.47 -11.25
CA LEU A 275 3.14 -8.70 -12.45
C LEU A 275 4.43 -9.19 -13.12
N MET A 276 5.51 -9.40 -12.35
CA MET A 276 6.77 -9.95 -12.90
C MET A 276 6.58 -11.34 -13.51
N ILE A 277 5.89 -12.24 -12.80
CA ILE A 277 5.66 -13.62 -13.23
C ILE A 277 4.81 -13.65 -14.51
N PHE A 278 3.74 -12.86 -14.59
CA PHE A 278 2.88 -12.84 -15.77
C PHE A 278 3.58 -12.25 -17.00
N VAL A 279 4.44 -11.23 -16.82
CA VAL A 279 5.28 -10.73 -17.90
C VAL A 279 6.26 -11.81 -18.38
N ALA A 280 6.94 -12.51 -17.46
CA ALA A 280 7.88 -13.56 -17.82
C ALA A 280 7.21 -14.75 -18.55
N ARG A 281 5.96 -15.05 -18.20
CA ARG A 281 5.16 -16.11 -18.84
C ARG A 281 4.45 -15.69 -20.14
N GLY A 282 4.46 -14.40 -20.49
CA GLY A 282 3.65 -13.90 -21.60
C GLY A 282 2.13 -13.99 -21.37
N ASP A 283 1.68 -14.11 -20.11
CA ASP A 283 0.25 -14.19 -19.77
C ASP A 283 -0.38 -12.79 -19.77
N ILE A 284 -0.69 -12.29 -20.97
CA ILE A 284 -1.19 -10.93 -21.19
C ILE A 284 -2.53 -10.70 -20.46
N GLY A 285 -3.39 -11.72 -20.39
CA GLY A 285 -4.68 -11.62 -19.72
C GLY A 285 -4.52 -11.33 -18.22
N ARG A 286 -3.72 -12.13 -17.51
CA ARG A 286 -3.48 -11.89 -16.07
C ARG A 286 -2.61 -10.67 -15.81
N LEU A 287 -1.68 -10.34 -16.72
CA LEU A 287 -0.93 -9.09 -16.69
C LEU A 287 -1.88 -7.88 -16.70
N CYS A 288 -2.88 -7.89 -17.57
CA CYS A 288 -3.91 -6.87 -17.61
C CYS A 288 -4.72 -6.80 -16.30
N GLU A 289 -5.00 -7.89 -15.60
CA GLU A 289 -5.65 -7.78 -14.28
C GLU A 289 -4.74 -7.13 -13.22
N CYS A 290 -3.44 -7.45 -13.22
CA CYS A 290 -2.47 -6.81 -12.32
C CYS A 290 -2.33 -5.30 -12.60
N LEU A 291 -2.33 -4.90 -13.87
CA LEU A 291 -2.22 -3.50 -14.26
C LEU A 291 -3.44 -2.67 -13.83
N LYS A 292 -4.65 -3.25 -13.79
CA LYS A 292 -5.85 -2.57 -13.25
C LYS A 292 -5.68 -2.25 -11.77
N TYR A 293 -5.13 -3.18 -10.99
CA TYR A 293 -4.81 -2.92 -9.58
C TYR A 293 -3.77 -1.80 -9.44
N ILE A 294 -2.68 -1.89 -10.20
CA ILE A 294 -1.56 -0.93 -10.12
C ILE A 294 -2.00 0.47 -10.53
N LEU A 295 -2.90 0.59 -11.51
CA LEU A 295 -3.50 1.84 -11.93
C LEU A 295 -4.02 2.65 -10.73
N PHE A 296 -4.87 2.05 -9.89
CA PHE A 296 -5.40 2.73 -8.70
C PHE A 296 -4.30 3.09 -7.69
N THR A 297 -3.29 2.23 -7.54
CA THR A 297 -2.16 2.55 -6.66
C THR A 297 -1.32 3.72 -7.18
N PHE A 298 -1.23 3.92 -8.49
CA PHE A 298 -0.56 5.09 -9.06
C PHE A 298 -1.37 6.37 -8.86
N GLY A 299 -2.70 6.31 -9.03
CA GLY A 299 -3.60 7.44 -8.79
C GLY A 299 -3.50 7.99 -7.36
N GLY A 300 -3.25 7.13 -6.37
CA GLY A 300 -3.03 7.51 -4.98
C GLY A 300 -1.58 7.86 -4.60
N SER A 301 -0.66 7.95 -5.57
CA SER A 301 0.78 8.11 -5.31
C SER A 301 1.35 9.41 -5.90
N THR A 302 2.65 9.66 -5.70
CA THR A 302 3.36 10.76 -6.39
C THR A 302 3.63 10.48 -7.87
N HIS A 303 3.27 9.27 -8.36
CA HIS A 303 3.48 8.81 -9.72
C HIS A 303 2.19 8.85 -10.56
N THR A 304 1.33 9.86 -10.37
CA THR A 304 0.05 10.00 -11.07
C THR A 304 0.16 9.99 -12.60
N ASN A 305 1.28 10.42 -13.18
CA ASN A 305 1.50 10.33 -14.63
C ASN A 305 1.43 8.88 -15.17
N TYR A 306 1.71 7.88 -14.32
CA TYR A 306 1.64 6.46 -14.69
C TYR A 306 0.21 5.92 -14.66
N LEU A 307 -0.72 6.63 -14.02
CA LEU A 307 -2.15 6.38 -14.19
C LEU A 307 -2.49 6.47 -15.68
N ASN A 308 -2.20 7.62 -16.29
CA ASN A 308 -2.50 7.90 -17.70
C ASN A 308 -1.82 6.91 -18.64
N TYR A 309 -0.53 6.61 -18.42
CA TYR A 309 0.19 5.65 -19.28
C TYR A 309 -0.38 4.23 -19.24
N VAL A 310 -0.81 3.77 -18.06
CA VAL A 310 -1.43 2.45 -17.94
C VAL A 310 -2.78 2.42 -18.66
N LEU A 311 -3.56 3.51 -18.60
CA LEU A 311 -4.84 3.63 -19.30
C LEU A 311 -4.69 3.60 -20.82
N GLU A 312 -3.76 4.37 -21.37
CA GLU A 312 -3.46 4.37 -22.81
C GLU A 312 -3.08 2.96 -23.31
N GLY A 313 -2.40 2.19 -22.46
CA GLY A 313 -2.06 0.80 -22.74
C GLY A 313 -3.27 -0.13 -22.87
N TYR A 314 -4.39 0.15 -22.19
CA TYR A 314 -5.63 -0.62 -22.34
C TYR A 314 -6.38 -0.23 -23.60
N ASP A 315 -6.59 1.07 -23.82
CA ASP A 315 -7.42 1.56 -24.93
C ASP A 315 -6.80 1.18 -26.29
N SER A 316 -5.48 1.17 -26.39
CA SER A 316 -4.76 0.75 -27.61
C SER A 316 -4.77 -0.76 -27.90
N ARG A 317 -4.99 -1.62 -26.89
CA ARG A 317 -4.90 -3.09 -27.04
C ARG A 317 -6.24 -3.79 -27.14
N THR A 318 -7.32 -3.18 -26.64
CA THR A 318 -8.67 -3.77 -26.76
C THR A 318 -9.26 -3.62 -28.16
N GLY A 319 -8.57 -2.95 -29.09
CA GLY A 319 -9.06 -2.76 -30.47
C GLY A 319 -10.37 -1.96 -30.53
N MET A 320 -10.76 -1.31 -29.44
CA MET A 320 -11.98 -0.50 -29.33
C MET A 320 -11.70 0.93 -29.79
N GLN A 321 -11.26 1.10 -31.03
CA GLN A 321 -11.59 2.34 -31.74
C GLN A 321 -13.12 2.41 -31.80
N PRO A 322 -13.77 3.55 -31.51
CA PRO A 322 -15.15 3.72 -31.91
C PRO A 322 -15.20 3.44 -33.41
N ARG A 323 -16.01 2.45 -33.82
CA ARG A 323 -16.36 2.33 -35.24
C ARG A 323 -17.06 3.65 -35.56
N SER A 324 -16.43 4.44 -36.43
CA SER A 324 -17.04 5.60 -37.08
C SER A 324 -18.33 5.19 -37.76
#